data_AF-S7Q8L9-F1
#
_entry.id   AF-S7Q8L9-F1
#
_cell.length_a   1.000
_cell.length_b   1.000
_cell.length_c   1.000
_cell.angle_alpha   90.00
_cell.angle_beta   90.00
_cell.angle_gamma   90.00
#
_symmetry.space_group_name_H-M   'P 1'
#
loop_
_entity.id
_entity.type
_entity.pdbx_description
1 polymer ?
#
loop_
_entity_poly.entity_id
_entity_poly.type
_entity_poly.pdbx_seq_one_letter_code
_entity_poly.pdbx_strand_id
1 'polypeptide(L)' 'IDDYGTLLSPLRRLPLELLSLIFIECLPEDTFITPDTLQAPLLLLQVCSTWRRAAMSTPSLW' A
#
# COMPACT_ATOMS: atom_id res chain seq x y z
N ILE A 1 10.12 20.92 -0.36
CA ILE A 1 9.32 20.97 -1.59
C ILE A 1 10.29 20.70 -2.74
N ASP A 2 10.42 19.53 -3.37
CA ASP A 2 9.75 18.22 -3.27
C ASP A 2 10.76 17.15 -3.71
N ASP A 3 11.27 16.34 -2.78
CA ASP A 3 12.16 15.20 -3.09
C ASP A 3 11.36 13.89 -3.28
N TYR A 4 10.06 13.91 -3.01
CA TYR A 4 9.19 12.73 -3.17
C TYR A 4 8.97 12.36 -4.64
N GLY A 5 9.17 13.30 -5.58
CA GLY A 5 9.03 13.05 -7.02
C GLY A 5 10.04 12.04 -7.56
N THR A 6 11.26 12.02 -7.01
CA THR A 6 12.31 11.06 -7.39
C THR A 6 12.02 9.68 -6.80
N LEU A 7 11.58 9.58 -5.54
CA LEU A 7 11.18 8.30 -4.90
C LEU A 7 9.95 7.66 -5.56
N LEU A 8 8.99 8.47 -6.02
CA LEU A 8 7.80 7.99 -6.72
C LEU A 8 8.13 7.47 -8.14
N SER A 9 9.29 7.79 -8.71
CA SER A 9 9.66 7.35 -10.06
C SER A 9 9.94 5.82 -10.14
N PRO A 10 10.78 5.22 -9.26
CA PRO A 10 10.92 3.77 -9.17
C PRO A 10 9.63 3.06 -8.76
N LEU A 11 8.91 3.59 -7.77
CA LEU A 11 7.68 2.96 -7.26
C LEU A 11 6.56 2.89 -8.31
N ARG A 12 6.50 3.84 -9.26
CA ARG A 12 5.56 3.78 -10.39
C ARG A 12 5.88 2.68 -11.40
N ARG A 13 7.14 2.21 -11.44
CA ARG A 13 7.60 1.14 -12.34
C ARG A 13 7.56 -0.23 -11.68
N LEU A 14 7.28 -0.29 -10.38
CA LEU A 14 7.16 -1.55 -9.65
C LEU A 14 5.89 -2.28 -10.12
N PRO A 15 5.97 -3.59 -10.44
CA PRO A 15 4.79 -4.42 -10.68
C PRO A 15 3.83 -4.38 -9.50
N LEU A 16 2.52 -4.46 -9.77
CA LEU A 16 1.50 -4.46 -8.72
C LEU A 16 1.71 -5.62 -7.73
N GLU A 17 2.14 -6.78 -8.21
CA GLU A 17 2.41 -7.97 -7.37
C GLU A 17 3.48 -7.71 -6.30
N LEU A 18 4.58 -7.05 -6.68
CA LEU A 18 5.64 -6.73 -5.71
C LEU A 18 5.18 -5.65 -4.73
N LEU A 19 4.37 -4.70 -5.20
CA LEU A 19 3.77 -3.70 -4.33
C LEU A 19 2.82 -4.35 -3.31
N SER A 20 2.00 -5.31 -3.74
CA SER A 20 1.13 -6.12 -2.88
C SER A 20 1.89 -6.91 -1.83
N LEU A 21 3.04 -7.51 -2.18
CA LEU A 21 3.90 -8.21 -1.22
C LEU A 21 4.41 -7.25 -0.15
N ILE A 22 4.93 -6.09 -0.54
CA ILE A 22 5.37 -5.07 0.42
C ILE A 22 4.24 -4.67 1.37
N PHE A 23 3.02 -4.51 0.85
CA PHE A 23 1.86 -4.13 1.67
C PHE A 23 1.50 -5.20 2.71
N ILE A 24 1.58 -6.48 2.35
CA ILE A 24 1.32 -7.60 3.27
C ILE A 24 2.36 -7.61 4.40
N GLU A 25 3.63 -7.42 4.08
CA GLU A 25 4.72 -7.33 5.07
C GLU A 25 4.62 -6.09 5.98
N CYS A 26 3.81 -5.10 5.59
CA CYS A 26 3.54 -3.91 6.38
C CYS A 26 2.27 -4.03 7.25
N LEU A 27 1.56 -5.16 7.23
CA LEU A 27 0.42 -5.36 8.10
C LEU A 27 0.86 -5.47 9.57
N PRO A 28 0.06 -4.96 10.51
CA PRO A 28 0.32 -5.17 11.92
C PRO A 28 0.25 -6.67 12.25
N GLU A 29 1.10 -7.13 13.17
CA GLU A 29 1.10 -8.53 13.67
C GLU A 29 -0.14 -8.86 14.52
N ASP A 30 -0.96 -7.84 14.82
CA ASP A 30 -2.17 -7.99 15.62
C ASP A 30 -3.21 -8.87 14.92
N THR A 31 -3.86 -9.74 15.68
CA THR A 31 -4.81 -10.74 15.17
C THR A 31 -6.10 -10.12 14.61
N PHE A 32 -6.35 -8.84 14.88
CA PHE A 32 -7.56 -8.13 14.49
C PHE A 32 -7.23 -6.76 13.90
N ILE A 33 -7.41 -6.63 12.59
CA ILE A 33 -7.31 -5.33 11.92
C ILE A 33 -8.58 -4.53 12.24
N THR A 34 -8.44 -3.47 13.04
CA THR A 34 -9.50 -2.48 13.21
C THR A 34 -9.50 -1.52 12.01
N PRO A 35 -10.66 -1.19 11.42
CA PRO A 35 -10.72 -0.24 10.32
C PRO A 35 -10.32 1.16 10.79
N ASP A 36 -9.09 1.55 10.47
CA ASP A 36 -8.54 2.89 10.70
C ASP A 36 -7.95 3.42 9.40
N THR A 37 -8.42 4.59 8.96
CA THR A 37 -7.91 5.26 7.76
C THR A 37 -6.44 5.64 7.84
N LEU A 38 -5.88 5.70 9.06
CA LEU A 38 -4.48 6.00 9.32
C LEU A 38 -3.60 4.74 9.41
N GLN A 39 -4.18 3.54 9.27
CA GLN A 39 -3.45 2.26 9.31
C GLN A 39 -3.64 1.48 8.02
N ALA A 40 -2.73 0.54 7.76
CA ALA A 40 -2.92 -0.44 6.70
C ALA A 40 -4.14 -1.34 7.03
N PRO A 41 -4.93 -1.75 6.02
CA PRO A 41 -4.73 -1.51 4.59
C PRO A 41 -5.31 -0.18 4.08
N LEU A 42 -6.14 0.52 4.85
CA LEU A 42 -6.91 1.67 4.37
C LEU A 42 -6.03 2.87 4.00
N LEU A 43 -4.94 3.11 4.74
CA LEU A 43 -3.96 4.15 4.44
C LEU A 43 -3.38 4.01 3.02
N LEU A 44 -3.14 2.78 2.57
CA LEU A 44 -2.55 2.47 1.27
C LEU A 44 -3.46 2.91 0.10
N LEU A 45 -4.77 2.98 0.33
CA LEU A 45 -5.76 3.44 -0.66
C LEU A 45 -5.71 4.95 -0.90
N GLN A 46 -5.05 5.71 -0.02
CA GLN A 46 -5.05 7.17 -0.03
C GLN A 46 -3.81 7.77 -0.71
N VAL A 47 -2.76 6.97 -0.95
CA VAL A 47 -1.46 7.46 -1.48
C VAL A 47 -1.55 7.85 -2.95
N CYS A 48 -1.91 6.91 -3.83
CA CYS A 48 -2.13 7.17 -5.26
C CYS A 48 -3.02 6.10 -5.92
N SER A 49 -3.42 6.32 -7.17
CA SER A 49 -4.28 5.38 -7.91
C SER A 49 -3.64 4.00 -8.12
N THR A 50 -2.32 3.93 -8.34
CA THR A 50 -1.60 2.66 -8.49
C THR A 50 -1.61 1.85 -7.20
N TRP A 51 -1.35 2.50 -6.05
CA TRP A 51 -1.36 1.86 -4.74
C TRP A 51 -2.76 1.37 -4.38
N ARG A 52 -3.78 2.18 -4.64
CA ARG A 52 -5.17 1.79 -4.48
C ARG A 52 -5.52 0.55 -5.30
N ARG A 53 -5.05 0.47 -6.56
CA ARG A 53 -5.28 -0.69 -7.43
C ARG A 53 -4.62 -1.94 -6.87
N ALA A 54 -3.35 -1.87 -6.45
CA ALA A 54 -2.64 -2.99 -5.86
C ALA A 54 -3.32 -3.48 -4.57
N ALA A 55 -3.65 -2.57 -3.66
CA ALA A 55 -4.29 -2.93 -2.39
C ALA A 55 -5.70 -3.54 -2.60
N MET A 56 -6.51 -2.97 -3.49
CA MET A 56 -7.84 -3.55 -3.82
C MET A 56 -7.74 -4.90 -4.53
N SER A 57 -6.67 -5.17 -5.29
CA SER A 57 -6.46 -6.45 -5.95
C SER A 57 -5.80 -7.51 -5.06
N THR A 58 -5.55 -7.22 -3.78
CA THR A 58 -4.84 -8.12 -2.86
C THR A 58 -5.77 -8.57 -1.72
N PRO A 59 -6.42 -9.74 -1.83
CA PRO A 59 -7.34 -10.24 -0.81
C PRO A 59 -6.71 -10.40 0.57
N SER A 60 -5.43 -10.76 0.66
CA SER A 60 -4.71 -10.98 1.93
C SER A 60 -4.53 -9.73 2.80
N LEU A 61 -4.89 -8.54 2.30
CA LEU A 61 -4.87 -7.29 3.07
C LEU A 61 -6.13 -7.08 3.92
N TRP A 62 -7.15 -7.93 3.78
CA TRP A 62 -8.47 -7.82 4.41
C TRP A 62 -8.76 -9.04 5.29
#